data_AF-A0A5K0Y2B6-F1
#
_entry.id   AF-A0A5K0Y2B6-F1
#
_cell.length_a   1.000
_cell.length_b   1.000
_cell.length_c   1.000
_cell.angle_alpha   90.00
_cell.angle_beta   90.00
_cell.angle_gamma   90.00
#
_symmetry.space_group_name_H-M   'P 1'
#
loop_
_entity.id
_entity.type
_entity.pdbx_description
1 polymer ?
#
loop_
_entity_poly.entity_id
_entity_poly.type
_entity_poly.pdbx_seq_one_letter_code
_entity_poly.pdbx_strand_id
1 'polypeptide(L)' 'SNHQSSDNLFFLTPGLLVLSFVSDFKRADAINGPIFDLAAINSATNSFAPRNKLGEGGFGAVYK' A
#
# COMPACT_ATOMS: atom_id res chain seq x y z
N SER A 1 -8.25 1.42 -47.63
CA SER A 1 -8.87 0.95 -46.39
C SER A 1 -7.91 -0.05 -45.75
N ASN A 2 -7.09 0.42 -44.80
CA ASN A 2 -6.23 -0.44 -43.99
C ASN A 2 -6.45 0.02 -42.55
N HIS A 3 -7.52 -0.49 -41.97
CA HIS A 3 -7.84 -0.33 -40.56
C HIS A 3 -7.71 -1.73 -39.94
N GLN A 4 -6.48 -2.12 -39.64
CA GLN A 4 -6.18 -3.16 -38.67
C GLN A 4 -5.68 -2.40 -37.43
N SER A 5 -6.63 -1.84 -36.69
CA SER A 5 -7.16 -2.41 -35.44
C SER A 5 -6.02 -2.76 -34.49
N SER A 6 -5.70 -1.78 -33.65
CA SER A 6 -4.63 -1.69 -32.66
C SER A 6 -4.77 -2.64 -31.47
N ASP A 7 -5.38 -3.81 -31.64
CA ASP A 7 -5.80 -4.65 -30.52
C ASP A 7 -4.73 -5.70 -30.16
N ASN A 8 -3.49 -5.25 -30.00
CA ASN A 8 -2.42 -6.04 -29.39
C ASN A 8 -2.30 -5.76 -27.88
N LEU A 9 -3.41 -5.51 -27.18
CA LEU A 9 -3.39 -5.19 -25.74
C LEU A 9 -4.20 -6.15 -24.85
N PHE A 10 -4.78 -7.23 -25.37
CA PHE A 10 -5.68 -8.08 -24.58
C PHE A 10 -5.20 -9.50 -24.27
N PHE A 11 -3.92 -9.82 -24.52
CA PHE A 11 -3.34 -11.09 -24.13
C PHE A 11 -2.14 -10.92 -23.19
N LEU A 12 -2.33 -10.11 -22.14
CA LEU A 12 -1.43 -10.14 -20.99
C LEU A 12 -1.85 -11.34 -20.14
N THR A 13 -1.02 -12.38 -20.14
CA THR A 13 -1.14 -13.53 -19.24
C THR A 13 -1.38 -13.05 -17.80
N PRO A 14 -2.11 -13.81 -16.96
CA PRO A 14 -2.43 -13.37 -15.59
C PRO A 14 -1.19 -13.03 -14.75
N GLY A 15 -0.01 -13.54 -15.10
CA GLY A 15 1.26 -13.18 -14.45
C GLY A 15 1.81 -11.80 -14.79
N LEU A 16 1.48 -11.24 -15.95
CA LEU A 16 2.00 -9.93 -16.37
C LEU A 16 1.23 -8.78 -15.71
N LEU A 17 -0.06 -8.98 -15.42
CA LEU A 17 -0.85 -8.07 -14.58
C LEU A 17 -0.32 -8.08 -13.14
N VAL A 18 -0.02 -9.25 -12.57
CA VAL A 18 0.58 -9.35 -11.22
C VAL A 18 1.92 -8.61 -11.15
N LEU A 19 2.77 -8.73 -12.19
CA LEU A 19 4.04 -8.02 -12.20
C LEU A 19 3.87 -6.50 -12.35
N SER A 20 2.94 -6.01 -13.18
CA SER A 20 2.65 -4.57 -13.26
C SER A 20 2.05 -4.05 -11.94
N PHE A 21 1.15 -4.81 -11.31
CA PHE A 21 0.55 -4.48 -10.02
C PHE A 21 1.58 -4.43 -8.89
N VAL A 22 2.51 -5.40 -8.86
CA VAL A 22 3.65 -5.43 -7.92
C VAL A 22 4.65 -4.32 -8.24
N SER A 23 4.80 -3.92 -9.50
CA SER A 23 5.68 -2.82 -9.91
C SER A 23 5.12 -1.45 -9.52
N ASP A 24 3.81 -1.27 -9.58
CA ASP A 24 3.13 -0.08 -9.10
C ASP A 24 3.30 0.09 -7.58
N PHE A 25 3.38 -1.02 -6.83
CA PHE A 25 3.73 -1.02 -5.40
C PHE A 25 5.20 -0.66 -5.12
N LYS A 26 6.08 -0.70 -6.13
CA LYS A 26 7.51 -0.36 -5.99
C LYS A 26 7.91 1.03 -6.49
N ARG A 27 6.98 1.85 -6.98
CA ARG A 27 7.28 3.23 -7.36
C ARG A 27 7.47 4.06 -6.11
N ALA A 28 8.73 4.21 -5.73
CA ALA A 28 9.18 4.93 -4.56
C ALA A 28 8.82 6.42 -4.66
N ASP A 29 7.69 6.77 -4.06
CA ASP A 29 7.64 7.87 -3.07
C ASP A 29 7.94 7.34 -1.65
N ALA A 30 8.30 6.06 -1.53
CA ALA A 30 8.60 5.33 -0.30
C ALA A 30 9.74 5.92 0.55
N ILE A 31 10.52 6.87 0.02
CA ILE A 31 11.59 7.57 0.73
C ILE A 31 11.13 8.94 1.25
N ASN A 32 10.06 9.51 0.67
CA ASN A 32 9.43 10.77 1.08
C ASN A 32 8.06 10.55 1.75
N GLY A 33 7.91 9.45 2.50
CA GLY A 33 6.77 9.29 3.40
C GLY A 33 6.78 10.35 4.52
N PRO A 34 5.63 10.65 5.14
CA PRO A 34 5.60 11.54 6.28
C PRO A 34 6.47 10.98 7.41
N ILE A 35 7.52 11.73 7.78
CA ILE A 35 8.36 11.44 8.94
C ILE A 35 7.64 11.95 10.18
N PHE A 36 7.35 11.06 11.12
CA PHE A 36 6.76 11.42 12.41
C PHE A 36 7.80 11.29 13.52
N ASP A 37 7.81 12.25 14.43
CA ASP A 37 8.56 12.12 15.69
C ASP A 37 7.92 11.03 16.57
N LEU A 38 8.76 10.26 17.26
CA LEU A 38 8.32 9.23 18.20
C LEU A 38 7.45 9.83 19.31
N ALA A 39 7.73 11.07 19.74
CA ALA A 39 6.91 11.76 20.72
C ALA A 39 5.48 12.03 20.20
N ALA A 40 5.33 12.32 18.91
CA ALA A 40 4.02 12.52 18.28
C ALA A 40 3.21 11.22 18.25
N ILE A 41 3.84 10.10 17.87
CA ILE A 41 3.20 8.77 17.88
C ILE A 41 2.79 8.37 19.31
N ASN A 42 3.68 8.61 20.28
CA ASN A 42 3.45 8.29 21.68
C ASN A 42 2.28 9.11 22.26
N SER A 43 2.19 10.39 21.91
CA SER A 43 1.08 11.25 22.31
C SER A 43 -0.25 10.82 21.69
N ALA A 44 -0.26 10.58 20.36
CA ALA A 44 -1.47 10.19 19.63
C ALA A 44 -2.06 8.87 20.15
N THR A 45 -1.21 7.87 20.37
CA THR A 45 -1.63 6.55 20.87
C THR A 45 -1.79 6.50 22.39
N ASN A 46 -1.47 7.59 23.10
CA ASN A 46 -1.35 7.63 24.57
C ASN A 46 -0.50 6.48 25.11
N SER A 47 0.73 6.37 24.59
CA SER A 47 1.67 5.29 24.89
C SER A 47 1.09 3.89 24.67
N PHE A 48 0.39 3.71 23.54
CA PHE A 48 -0.25 2.45 23.18
C PHE A 48 -1.18 1.92 24.29
N ALA A 49 -1.89 2.81 24.98
CA ALA A 49 -2.78 2.43 26.06
C ALA A 49 -3.84 1.42 25.58
N PRO A 50 -4.17 0.37 26.35
CA PRO A 50 -5.13 -0.65 25.93
C PRO A 50 -6.50 -0.10 25.54
N ARG A 51 -6.93 1.00 26.16
CA ARG A 51 -8.19 1.70 25.84
C ARG A 51 -8.25 2.28 24.42
N ASN A 52 -7.09 2.51 23.79
CA ASN A 52 -6.96 3.01 22.43
C ASN A 52 -6.79 1.88 21.41
N LYS A 53 -6.71 0.62 21.86
CA LYS A 53 -6.63 -0.53 20.96
C LYS A 53 -7.97 -0.73 20.26
N LEU A 54 -7.95 -0.68 18.94
CA LEU A 54 -9.10 -0.90 18.07
C LEU A 54 -9.30 -2.39 17.76
N GLY A 55 -8.21 -3.17 17.72
CA GLY A 55 -8.26 -4.60 17.46
C GLY A 55 -6.88 -5.24 17.34
N GLU A 56 -6.85 -6.57 17.17
CA GLU A 56 -5.65 -7.35 16.87
C GLU A 56 -6.03 -8.53 15.96
N GLY A 57 -5.17 -8.85 15.00
CA GLY A 57 -5.36 -9.97 14.07
C GLY A 57 -4.06 -10.33 13.36
N GLY A 58 -4.16 -10.97 12.18
CA GLY A 58 -2.99 -11.42 11.40
C GLY A 58 -2.02 -10.30 10.95
N PHE A 59 -2.38 -9.04 11.15
CA PHE A 59 -1.57 -7.86 10.85
C PHE A 59 -1.00 -7.17 12.10
N GLY A 60 -1.22 -7.74 13.30
CA GLY A 60 -0.82 -7.15 14.58
C GLY A 60 -1.91 -6.30 15.24
N ALA A 61 -1.53 -5.55 16.29
CA ALA A 61 -2.42 -4.70 17.06
C ALA A 61 -2.60 -3.32 16.41
N VAL A 62 -3.84 -2.82 16.37
CA VAL A 62 -4.22 -1.53 15.80
C VAL A 62 -4.67 -0.60 16.93
N TYR A 63 -4.17 0.64 16.94
CA TYR A 63 -4.52 1.67 17.92
C TYR A 63 -5.11 2.89 17.23
N LYS A 64 -6.00 3.60 17.93
CA LYS A 64 -6.53 4.91 17.55
C LYS A 64 -5.53 6.02 17.85
#